data_AF-W2XB51-F1
#
_entry.id   AF-W2XB51-F1
#
_cell.length_a   1.000
_cell.length_b   1.000
_cell.length_c   1.000
_cell.angle_alpha   90.00
_cell.angle_beta   90.00
_cell.angle_gamma   90.00
#
_symmetry.space_group_name_H-M   'P 1'
#
loop_
_entity.id
_entity.type
_entity.pdbx_description
1 polymer ?
#
loop_
_entity_poly.entity_id
_entity_poly.type
_entity_poly.pdbx_seq_one_letter_code
_entity_poly.pdbx_strand_id
1 'polypeptide(L)'
;MVMSRKVLAFMLLTLPPTAVSALAYFVGGASGATALGVGALSSFAFCDFWYFLRMGLNSIMPAPRGPRKHLFAVSKVEGRIGLMDIDRNGHCNNARFLRECGFGRRDLWQHNGVWKVVTAAGGNLVVGSQTVRYRRELSFGQAYTMRSRLICWDKRAFYVEHRFVTHGAKGDFVNAIVLVKNTVLGALSPAEIVAKLPALQSDEEANPPMPADVSAWIESNDASSKILRAEVVK
;
A
#
# COMPACT_ATOMS: atom_id res chain seq x y z
N MET A 1 28.91 10.68 -14.94
CA MET A 1 27.61 9.97 -14.95
C MET A 1 26.83 10.41 -13.71
N VAL A 2 25.71 11.11 -13.87
CA VAL A 2 24.91 11.63 -12.73
C VAL A 2 24.13 10.47 -12.12
N MET A 3 24.33 10.21 -10.83
CA MET A 3 23.63 9.15 -10.11
C MET A 3 22.12 9.44 -10.03
N SER A 4 21.29 8.44 -10.31
CA SER A 4 19.83 8.57 -10.19
C SER A 4 19.43 8.89 -8.76
N ARG A 5 18.44 9.79 -8.57
CA ARG A 5 17.88 10.14 -7.25
C ARG A 5 17.42 8.92 -6.45
N LYS A 6 16.93 7.87 -7.13
CA LYS A 6 16.53 6.62 -6.48
C LYS A 6 17.73 5.88 -5.88
N VAL A 7 18.81 5.77 -6.63
CA VAL A 7 20.05 5.12 -6.18
C VAL A 7 20.65 5.90 -5.02
N LEU A 8 20.69 7.24 -5.13
CA LEU A 8 21.13 8.11 -4.04
C LEU A 8 20.31 7.89 -2.77
N ALA A 9 18.98 7.83 -2.88
CA ALA A 9 18.11 7.61 -1.73
C ALA A 9 18.40 6.27 -1.03
N PHE A 10 18.58 5.17 -1.78
CA PHE A 10 18.91 3.88 -1.19
C PHE A 10 20.29 3.87 -0.53
N MET A 11 21.29 4.56 -1.09
CA MET A 11 22.58 4.73 -0.43
C MET A 11 22.44 5.52 0.89
N LEU A 12 21.69 6.63 0.88
CA LEU A 12 21.48 7.43 2.09
C LEU A 12 20.69 6.70 3.17
N LEU A 13 19.91 5.67 2.82
CA LEU A 13 19.22 4.82 3.80
C LEU A 13 20.17 3.84 4.50
N THR A 14 21.26 3.42 3.87
CA THR A 14 22.18 2.39 4.43
C THR A 14 23.44 3.00 5.04
N LEU A 15 23.90 4.14 4.53
CA LEU A 15 25.15 4.77 4.98
C LEU A 15 25.15 5.12 6.48
N PRO A 16 24.13 5.78 7.06
CA PRO A 16 24.18 6.14 8.48
C PRO A 16 24.22 4.91 9.42
N PRO A 17 23.40 3.87 9.25
CA PRO A 17 23.52 2.63 10.03
C PRO A 17 24.89 1.95 9.92
N THR A 18 25.48 1.92 8.72
CA THR A 18 26.82 1.36 8.51
C THR A 18 27.90 2.20 9.19
N ALA A 19 27.81 3.53 9.12
CA ALA A 19 28.74 4.43 9.79
C ALA A 19 28.66 4.30 11.32
N VAL A 20 27.46 4.22 11.89
CA VAL A 20 27.25 3.98 13.33
C VAL A 20 27.87 2.64 13.76
N SER A 21 27.66 1.59 12.97
CA SER A 21 28.28 0.28 13.23
C SER A 21 29.81 0.36 13.20
N ALA A 22 30.39 1.04 12.21
CA ALA A 22 31.84 1.18 12.08
C ALA A 22 32.43 1.98 13.24
N LEU A 23 31.81 3.10 13.62
CA LEU A 23 32.26 3.91 14.76
C LEU A 23 32.16 3.13 16.09
N ALA A 24 31.06 2.40 16.31
CA ALA A 24 30.91 1.57 17.50
C ALA A 24 32.01 0.52 17.62
N TYR A 25 32.41 -0.10 16.49
CA TYR A 25 33.47 -1.11 16.46
C TYR A 25 34.88 -0.49 16.58
N PHE A 26 35.27 0.36 15.63
CA PHE A 26 36.65 0.83 15.49
C PHE A 26 37.03 1.92 16.49
N VAL A 27 36.07 2.75 16.91
CA VAL A 27 36.33 3.86 17.85
C VAL A 27 35.83 3.49 19.25
N GLY A 28 34.65 2.89 19.34
CA GLY A 28 34.02 2.54 20.62
C GLY A 28 34.54 1.25 21.26
N GLY A 29 35.33 0.43 20.55
CA GLY A 29 35.84 -0.85 21.06
C GLY A 29 34.77 -1.91 21.31
N ALA A 30 33.56 -1.74 20.75
CA ALA A 30 32.48 -2.70 20.91
C ALA A 30 32.79 -4.02 20.18
N SER A 31 32.24 -5.13 20.67
CA SER A 31 32.28 -6.39 19.92
C SER A 31 31.61 -6.24 18.55
N GLY A 32 31.98 -7.06 17.56
CA GLY A 32 31.37 -7.01 16.23
C GLY A 32 29.85 -7.19 16.27
N ALA A 33 29.35 -8.09 17.11
CA ALA A 33 27.92 -8.32 17.30
C ALA A 33 27.22 -7.09 17.90
N THR A 34 27.81 -6.47 18.93
CA THR A 34 27.28 -5.25 19.55
C THR A 34 27.26 -4.10 18.55
N ALA A 35 28.33 -3.90 17.79
CA ALA A 35 28.45 -2.85 16.79
C ALA A 35 27.37 -2.97 15.70
N LEU A 36 27.17 -4.18 15.15
CA LEU A 36 26.11 -4.45 14.19
C LEU A 36 24.72 -4.20 14.77
N GLY A 37 24.49 -4.59 16.03
CA GLY A 37 23.23 -4.33 16.73
C GLY A 37 22.93 -2.84 16.88
N VAL A 38 23.92 -2.05 17.31
CA VAL A 38 23.79 -0.59 17.44
C VAL A 38 23.58 0.07 16.07
N GLY A 39 24.32 -0.37 15.05
CA GLY A 39 24.12 0.06 13.66
C GLY A 39 22.68 -0.19 13.19
N ALA A 40 22.17 -1.41 13.36
CA ALA A 40 20.79 -1.75 12.99
C ALA A 40 19.76 -0.88 13.73
N LEU A 41 19.90 -0.71 15.05
CA LEU A 41 19.01 0.12 15.86
C LEU A 41 19.01 1.59 15.43
N SER A 42 20.16 2.11 15.01
CA SER A 42 20.24 3.50 14.52
C SER A 42 19.36 3.76 13.30
N SER A 43 19.01 2.73 12.52
CA SER A 43 18.09 2.85 11.38
C SER A 43 16.74 3.46 11.78
N PHE A 44 16.26 3.22 13.01
CA PHE A 44 15.03 3.82 13.53
C PHE A 44 15.09 5.35 13.67
N ALA A 45 16.29 5.92 13.78
CA ALA A 45 16.49 7.37 13.83
C ALA A 45 16.51 8.02 12.44
N PHE A 46 16.91 7.27 11.41
CA PHE A 46 17.13 7.82 10.05
C PHE A 46 16.03 7.49 9.07
N CYS A 47 15.30 6.39 9.28
CA CYS A 47 14.26 5.96 8.37
C CYS A 47 13.13 5.23 9.08
N ASP A 48 12.05 5.00 8.33
CA ASP A 48 10.94 4.18 8.75
C ASP A 48 11.31 2.69 8.69
N PHE A 49 12.22 2.27 9.58
CA PHE A 49 12.79 0.93 9.54
C PHE A 49 11.71 -0.16 9.66
N TRP A 50 10.65 0.08 10.44
CA TRP A 50 9.49 -0.82 10.51
C TRP A 50 8.80 -1.03 9.15
N TYR A 51 8.72 0.02 8.32
CA TYR A 51 8.21 -0.12 6.95
C TYR A 51 9.07 -1.09 6.13
N PHE A 52 10.38 -0.83 6.07
CA PHE A 52 11.31 -1.61 5.26
C PHE A 52 11.42 -3.04 5.75
N LEU A 53 11.42 -3.26 7.07
CA LEU A 53 11.43 -4.59 7.66
C LEU A 53 10.17 -5.37 7.28
N ARG A 54 8.97 -4.81 7.49
CA ARG A 54 7.71 -5.47 7.10
C ARG A 54 7.65 -5.73 5.59
N MET A 55 8.13 -4.79 4.79
CA MET A 55 8.23 -4.94 3.34
C MET A 55 9.17 -6.09 2.95
N GLY A 56 10.36 -6.16 3.54
CA GLY A 56 11.35 -7.20 3.31
C GLY A 56 10.84 -8.58 3.72
N LEU A 57 10.24 -8.69 4.91
CA LEU A 57 9.63 -9.94 5.41
C LEU A 57 8.56 -10.46 4.47
N ASN A 58 7.65 -9.60 3.99
CA ASN A 58 6.62 -9.98 3.02
C ASN A 58 7.18 -10.41 1.66
N SER A 59 8.37 -9.95 1.30
CA SER A 59 9.06 -10.30 0.05
C SER A 59 9.87 -11.59 0.15
N ILE A 60 10.54 -11.84 1.28
CA ILE A 60 11.42 -13.00 1.50
C ILE A 60 10.62 -14.22 1.96
N MET A 61 9.62 -13.99 2.81
CA MET A 61 8.73 -15.03 3.35
C MET A 61 7.30 -14.76 2.85
N PRO A 62 7.07 -14.86 1.53
CA PRO A 62 5.71 -14.71 1.03
C PRO A 62 4.85 -15.82 1.64
N ALA A 63 3.70 -15.46 2.21
CA ALA A 63 2.72 -16.45 2.62
C ALA A 63 2.44 -17.41 1.45
N PRO A 64 2.26 -18.73 1.69
CA PRO A 64 1.93 -19.68 0.64
C PRO A 64 0.75 -19.15 -0.19
N ARG A 65 1.03 -18.80 -1.45
CA ARG A 65 -0.01 -18.29 -2.34
C ARG A 65 -0.65 -19.50 -3.00
N GLY A 66 -1.87 -19.80 -2.59
CA GLY A 66 -2.73 -20.78 -3.25
C GLY A 66 -3.06 -20.38 -4.69
N PRO A 67 -4.02 -21.05 -5.34
CA PRO A 67 -4.48 -20.64 -6.66
C PRO A 67 -4.93 -19.17 -6.66
N ARG A 68 -4.89 -18.56 -7.86
CA ARG A 68 -5.39 -17.19 -8.07
C ARG A 68 -6.79 -17.06 -7.47
N LYS A 69 -7.01 -16.03 -6.67
CA LYS A 69 -8.34 -15.68 -6.17
C LYS A 69 -9.12 -14.93 -7.25
N HIS A 70 -10.44 -15.04 -7.19
CA HIS A 70 -11.33 -14.28 -8.06
C HIS A 70 -11.01 -12.78 -8.03
N LEU A 71 -11.14 -12.10 -9.17
CA LEU A 71 -10.71 -10.74 -9.46
C LEU A 71 -11.33 -9.73 -8.51
N PHE A 72 -12.62 -9.93 -8.23
CA PHE A 72 -13.43 -9.15 -7.31
C PHE A 72 -13.51 -9.75 -5.90
N ALA A 73 -12.79 -10.84 -5.61
CA ALA A 73 -12.76 -11.39 -4.25
C ALA A 73 -12.17 -10.38 -3.26
N VAL A 74 -12.72 -10.38 -2.04
CA VAL A 74 -12.21 -9.56 -0.95
C VAL A 74 -10.91 -10.18 -0.43
N SER A 75 -9.81 -9.45 -0.57
CA SER A 75 -8.57 -9.69 0.17
C SER A 75 -8.74 -9.22 1.62
N LYS A 76 -8.24 -10.01 2.57
CA LYS A 76 -8.30 -9.72 4.01
C LYS A 76 -6.90 -9.71 4.58
N VAL A 77 -6.52 -8.61 5.22
CA VAL A 77 -5.25 -8.47 5.94
C VAL A 77 -5.56 -8.10 7.38
N GLU A 78 -5.11 -8.93 8.31
CA GLU A 78 -5.27 -8.68 9.74
C GLU A 78 -4.23 -7.67 10.23
N GLY A 79 -4.63 -6.81 11.17
CA GLY A 79 -3.78 -5.79 11.77
C GLY A 79 -4.17 -5.47 13.20
N ARG A 80 -3.25 -4.82 13.91
CA ARG A 80 -3.46 -4.36 15.29
C ARG A 80 -2.77 -3.01 15.48
N ILE A 81 -3.44 -2.08 16.16
CA ILE A 81 -2.87 -0.76 16.44
C ILE A 81 -1.79 -0.88 17.52
N GLY A 82 -0.54 -0.65 17.15
CA GLY A 82 0.61 -0.64 18.06
C GLY A 82 0.98 0.75 18.55
N LEU A 83 2.05 0.82 19.35
CA LEU A 83 2.57 2.09 19.90
C LEU A 83 3.04 3.06 18.81
N MET A 84 3.51 2.55 17.67
CA MET A 84 3.99 3.39 16.56
C MET A 84 2.85 3.89 15.66
N ASP A 85 1.63 3.43 15.91
CA ASP A 85 0.46 3.76 15.09
C ASP A 85 -0.43 4.82 15.73
N ILE A 86 -0.24 5.13 17.01
CA ILE A 86 -1.05 6.12 17.71
C ILE A 86 -0.51 7.54 17.54
N ASP A 87 -1.40 8.53 17.58
CA ASP A 87 -1.08 9.94 17.67
C ASP A 87 -1.17 10.46 19.11
N ARG A 88 -1.05 11.79 19.28
CA ARG A 88 -1.13 12.48 20.58
C ARG A 88 -2.45 12.18 21.33
N ASN A 89 -3.53 11.87 20.62
CA ASN A 89 -4.84 11.60 21.20
C ASN A 89 -4.99 10.13 21.64
N GLY A 90 -3.97 9.28 21.44
CA GLY A 90 -4.03 7.85 21.78
C GLY A 90 -4.81 7.01 20.78
N HIS A 91 -5.21 7.61 19.65
CA HIS A 91 -5.93 6.94 18.57
C HIS A 91 -5.00 6.68 17.40
N CYS A 92 -5.38 5.74 16.54
CA CYS A 92 -4.67 5.45 15.31
C CYS A 92 -4.55 6.71 14.47
N ASN A 93 -3.31 7.12 14.22
CA ASN A 93 -2.99 8.27 13.41
C ASN A 93 -3.61 8.10 12.02
N ASN A 94 -4.31 9.13 11.55
CA ASN A 94 -5.00 9.12 10.26
C ASN A 94 -4.12 8.69 9.06
N ALA A 95 -2.84 9.07 9.05
CA ALA A 95 -1.90 8.69 7.99
C ALA A 95 -1.58 7.18 7.98
N ARG A 96 -1.75 6.50 9.12
CA ARG A 96 -1.53 5.04 9.23
C ARG A 96 -2.52 4.26 8.40
N PHE A 97 -3.78 4.70 8.31
CA PHE A 97 -4.77 4.07 7.45
C PHE A 97 -4.29 4.01 5.99
N LEU A 98 -3.81 5.12 5.44
CA LEU A 98 -3.36 5.18 4.04
C LEU A 98 -2.08 4.36 3.80
N ARG A 99 -1.18 4.31 4.78
CA ARG A 99 -0.01 3.43 4.75
C ARG A 99 -0.41 1.96 4.69
N GLU A 100 -1.35 1.55 5.55
CA GLU A 100 -1.84 0.18 5.59
C GLU A 100 -2.51 -0.23 4.27
N CYS A 101 -3.26 0.67 3.64
CA CYS A 101 -3.83 0.43 2.31
C CYS A 101 -2.76 0.06 1.26
N GLY A 102 -1.52 0.53 1.40
CA GLY A 102 -0.41 0.10 0.54
C GLY A 102 -0.13 -1.40 0.62
N PHE A 103 -0.14 -1.97 1.83
CA PHE A 103 0.01 -3.40 2.05
C PHE A 103 -1.24 -4.17 1.57
N GLY A 104 -2.43 -3.64 1.83
CA GLY A 104 -3.70 -4.24 1.38
C GLY A 104 -3.82 -4.33 -0.13
N ARG A 105 -3.42 -3.28 -0.87
CA ARG A 105 -3.37 -3.32 -2.35
C ARG A 105 -2.36 -4.33 -2.85
N ARG A 106 -1.18 -4.41 -2.23
CA ARG A 106 -0.17 -5.40 -2.62
C ARG A 106 -0.72 -6.81 -2.46
N ASP A 107 -1.37 -7.11 -1.34
CA ASP A 107 -2.02 -8.41 -1.11
C ASP A 107 -3.09 -8.70 -2.16
N LEU A 108 -4.01 -7.75 -2.39
CA LEU A 108 -5.07 -7.85 -3.39
C LEU A 108 -4.52 -8.18 -4.79
N TRP A 109 -3.58 -7.36 -5.29
CA TRP A 109 -3.05 -7.49 -6.64
C TRP A 109 -2.20 -8.73 -6.85
N GLN A 110 -1.52 -9.19 -5.80
CA GLN A 110 -0.78 -10.44 -5.85
C GLN A 110 -1.73 -11.65 -5.87
N HIS A 111 -2.79 -11.64 -5.05
CA HIS A 111 -3.73 -12.75 -4.94
C HIS A 111 -4.65 -12.89 -6.15
N ASN A 112 -5.09 -11.80 -6.76
CA ASN A 112 -5.94 -11.85 -7.95
C ASN A 112 -5.15 -11.92 -9.27
N GLY A 113 -3.81 -11.95 -9.22
CA GLY A 113 -2.92 -12.15 -10.37
C GLY A 113 -2.61 -10.89 -11.20
N VAL A 114 -3.29 -9.77 -10.95
CA VAL A 114 -3.11 -8.50 -11.69
C VAL A 114 -1.66 -8.01 -11.59
N TRP A 115 -1.05 -8.11 -10.42
CA TRP A 115 0.35 -7.67 -10.22
C TRP A 115 1.30 -8.38 -11.18
N LYS A 116 1.15 -9.71 -11.31
CA LYS A 116 2.02 -10.53 -12.17
C LYS A 116 1.91 -10.09 -13.62
N VAL A 117 0.69 -9.91 -14.14
CA VAL A 117 0.44 -9.50 -15.53
C VAL A 117 1.00 -8.10 -15.79
N VAL A 118 0.71 -7.13 -14.91
CA VAL A 118 1.19 -5.76 -15.04
C VAL A 118 2.71 -5.71 -15.08
N THR A 119 3.39 -6.35 -14.11
CA THR A 119 4.86 -6.31 -14.04
C THR A 119 5.53 -7.09 -15.15
N ALA A 120 4.95 -8.20 -15.62
CA ALA A 120 5.48 -8.96 -16.74
C ALA A 120 5.45 -8.16 -18.06
N ALA A 121 4.49 -7.24 -18.20
CA ALA A 121 4.41 -6.30 -19.30
C ALA A 121 5.26 -5.02 -19.10
N GLY A 122 6.15 -5.00 -18.10
CA GLY A 122 6.97 -3.83 -17.75
C GLY A 122 6.17 -2.65 -17.17
N GLY A 123 4.92 -2.89 -16.78
CA GLY A 123 4.02 -1.90 -16.21
C GLY A 123 4.12 -1.78 -14.69
N ASN A 124 3.33 -0.85 -14.13
CA ASN A 124 3.19 -0.66 -12.69
C ASN A 124 1.79 -0.10 -12.34
N LEU A 125 1.41 -0.19 -11.07
CA LEU A 125 0.19 0.42 -10.53
C LEU A 125 0.57 1.55 -9.57
N VAL A 126 0.14 2.77 -9.90
CA VAL A 126 0.38 3.96 -9.07
C VAL A 126 -0.92 4.51 -8.53
N VAL A 127 -0.89 5.08 -7.34
CA VAL A 127 -2.06 5.76 -6.77
C VAL A 127 -2.16 7.14 -7.41
N GLY A 128 -3.20 7.35 -8.22
CA GLY A 128 -3.47 8.65 -8.85
C GLY A 128 -4.29 9.58 -7.95
N SER A 129 -5.25 9.00 -7.21
CA SER A 129 -6.00 9.69 -6.16
C SER A 129 -6.49 8.67 -5.13
N GLN A 130 -6.71 9.13 -3.91
CA GLN A 130 -7.39 8.36 -2.88
C GLN A 130 -8.11 9.30 -1.92
N THR A 131 -9.27 8.88 -1.42
CA THR A 131 -10.04 9.60 -0.41
C THR A 131 -10.37 8.67 0.73
N VAL A 132 -10.28 9.18 1.96
CA VAL A 132 -10.60 8.45 3.17
C VAL A 132 -11.82 9.06 3.85
N ARG A 133 -12.71 8.20 4.32
CA ARG A 133 -13.81 8.56 5.20
C ARG A 133 -13.68 7.81 6.51
N TYR A 134 -13.44 8.54 7.58
CA TYR A 134 -13.40 8.02 8.94
C TYR A 134 -14.81 7.98 9.53
N ARG A 135 -15.16 6.87 10.18
CA ARG A 135 -16.44 6.68 10.87
C ARG A 135 -16.25 6.54 12.37
N ARG A 136 -15.29 5.71 12.77
CA ARG A 136 -14.90 5.50 14.18
C ARG A 136 -13.41 5.23 14.24
N GLU A 137 -12.74 5.86 15.20
CA GLU A 137 -11.32 5.66 15.43
C GLU A 137 -10.98 4.21 15.78
N LEU A 138 -9.70 3.89 15.66
CA LEU A 138 -9.12 2.66 16.18
C LEU A 138 -8.19 3.04 17.32
N SER A 139 -8.32 2.40 18.47
CA SER A 139 -7.53 2.72 19.66
C SER A 139 -6.32 1.80 19.82
N PHE A 140 -5.36 2.19 20.65
CA PHE A 140 -4.22 1.35 21.00
C PHE A 140 -4.65 -0.09 21.35
N GLY A 141 -3.95 -1.06 20.79
CA GLY A 141 -4.20 -2.48 21.02
C GLY A 141 -5.44 -3.04 20.33
N GLN A 142 -6.24 -2.23 19.62
CA GLN A 142 -7.41 -2.71 18.89
C GLN A 142 -7.00 -3.49 17.63
N ALA A 143 -7.57 -4.67 17.45
CA ALA A 143 -7.42 -5.46 16.24
C ALA A 143 -8.45 -5.04 15.17
N TYR A 144 -8.06 -5.12 13.91
CA TYR A 144 -8.92 -4.86 12.76
C TYR A 144 -8.56 -5.79 11.60
N THR A 145 -9.55 -6.03 10.74
CA THR A 145 -9.35 -6.67 9.44
C THR A 145 -9.49 -5.61 8.35
N MET A 146 -8.43 -5.39 7.57
CA MET A 146 -8.49 -4.58 6.37
C MET A 146 -9.00 -5.43 5.20
N ARG A 147 -10.19 -5.11 4.71
CA ARG A 147 -10.83 -5.74 3.56
C ARG A 147 -10.58 -4.91 2.32
N SER A 148 -9.91 -5.47 1.32
CA SER A 148 -9.57 -4.81 0.07
C SER A 148 -10.26 -5.50 -1.09
N ARG A 149 -10.90 -4.75 -2.00
CA ARG A 149 -11.50 -5.31 -3.21
C ARG A 149 -11.41 -4.37 -4.39
N LEU A 150 -11.28 -4.94 -5.58
CA LEU A 150 -11.54 -4.23 -6.83
C LEU A 150 -13.06 -3.97 -6.93
N ILE A 151 -13.44 -2.74 -7.28
CA ILE A 151 -14.83 -2.33 -7.52
C ILE A 151 -15.15 -2.47 -9.00
N CYS A 152 -14.37 -1.80 -9.84
CA CYS A 152 -14.50 -1.73 -11.29
C CYS A 152 -13.21 -1.13 -11.89
N TRP A 153 -13.14 -0.96 -13.20
CA TRP A 153 -12.08 -0.22 -13.87
C TRP A 153 -12.62 0.72 -14.94
N ASP A 154 -11.76 1.61 -15.43
CA ASP A 154 -11.99 2.37 -16.65
C ASP A 154 -10.87 2.09 -17.67
N LYS A 155 -10.69 3.00 -18.64
CA LYS A 155 -9.65 2.88 -19.67
C LYS A 155 -8.22 2.97 -19.15
N ARG A 156 -7.98 3.55 -17.97
CA ARG A 156 -6.65 3.90 -17.44
C ARG A 156 -6.39 3.42 -16.02
N ALA A 157 -7.41 3.13 -15.22
CA ALA A 157 -7.27 2.84 -13.81
C ALA A 157 -8.22 1.74 -13.31
N PHE A 158 -7.75 1.04 -12.29
CA PHE A 158 -8.58 0.20 -11.44
C PHE A 158 -9.06 1.01 -10.21
N TYR A 159 -10.32 0.79 -9.80
CA TYR A 159 -10.93 1.44 -8.65
C TYR A 159 -11.06 0.47 -7.48
N VAL A 160 -10.36 0.74 -6.38
CA VAL A 160 -10.25 -0.17 -5.22
C VAL A 160 -10.88 0.44 -3.99
N GLU A 161 -11.58 -0.39 -3.21
CA GLU A 161 -12.07 -0.05 -1.89
C GLU A 161 -11.24 -0.77 -0.82
N HIS A 162 -10.83 -0.04 0.21
CA HIS A 162 -10.38 -0.61 1.48
C HIS A 162 -11.38 -0.29 2.58
N ARG A 163 -11.71 -1.29 3.40
CA ARG A 163 -12.51 -1.13 4.62
C ARG A 163 -11.71 -1.62 5.82
N PHE A 164 -11.58 -0.78 6.82
CA PHE A 164 -11.02 -1.16 8.13
C PHE A 164 -12.17 -1.63 9.00
N VAL A 165 -12.20 -2.92 9.34
CA VAL A 165 -13.33 -3.54 10.03
C VAL A 165 -12.89 -4.00 11.41
N THR A 166 -13.64 -3.62 12.43
CA THR A 166 -13.50 -4.18 13.78
C THR A 166 -14.58 -5.23 14.01
N HIS A 167 -14.20 -6.29 14.72
CA HIS A 167 -15.06 -7.40 15.08
C HIS A 167 -15.41 -7.32 16.56
N GLY A 168 -16.70 -7.42 16.90
CA GLY A 168 -17.15 -7.38 18.29
C GLY A 168 -18.48 -8.11 18.49
N ALA A 169 -18.94 -8.14 19.73
CA ALA A 169 -20.16 -8.87 20.12
C ALA A 169 -21.43 -8.42 19.37
N LYS A 170 -21.48 -7.15 18.93
CA LYS A 170 -22.60 -6.57 18.15
C LYS A 170 -22.44 -6.74 16.64
N GLY A 171 -21.46 -7.55 16.20
CA GLY A 171 -21.12 -7.74 14.79
C GLY A 171 -20.00 -6.82 14.29
N ASP A 172 -19.80 -6.86 12.98
CA ASP A 172 -18.75 -6.14 12.28
C ASP A 172 -19.06 -4.64 12.17
N PHE A 173 -18.07 -3.80 12.41
CA PHE A 173 -18.17 -2.36 12.19
C PHE A 173 -17.07 -1.85 11.26
N VAL A 174 -17.44 -1.10 10.22
CA VAL A 174 -16.49 -0.44 9.32
C VAL A 174 -16.03 0.88 9.95
N ASN A 175 -14.82 0.92 10.48
CA ASN A 175 -14.19 2.08 11.11
C ASN A 175 -13.79 3.17 10.11
N ALA A 176 -13.26 2.77 8.95
CA ALA A 176 -12.85 3.68 7.89
C ALA A 176 -13.02 3.03 6.52
N ILE A 177 -13.27 3.85 5.50
CA ILE A 177 -13.33 3.46 4.10
C ILE A 177 -12.34 4.30 3.31
N VAL A 178 -11.57 3.67 2.42
CA VAL A 178 -10.65 4.35 1.51
C VAL A 178 -10.98 3.94 0.08
N LEU A 179 -11.32 4.90 -0.76
CA LEU A 179 -11.43 4.73 -2.20
C LEU A 179 -10.11 5.11 -2.86
N VAL A 180 -9.65 4.31 -3.82
CA VAL A 180 -8.33 4.45 -4.44
C VAL A 180 -8.44 4.27 -5.94
N LYS A 181 -7.82 5.19 -6.68
CA LYS A 181 -7.63 5.12 -8.13
C LYS A 181 -6.22 4.60 -8.40
N ASN A 182 -6.12 3.32 -8.76
CA ASN A 182 -4.87 2.69 -9.16
C ASN A 182 -4.68 2.84 -10.67
N THR A 183 -3.95 3.88 -11.07
CA THR A 183 -3.61 4.14 -12.46
C THR A 183 -2.60 3.12 -12.95
N VAL A 184 -2.87 2.53 -14.10
CA VAL A 184 -1.96 1.61 -14.77
C VAL A 184 -0.93 2.43 -15.56
N LEU A 185 0.35 2.18 -15.30
CA LEU A 185 1.46 2.63 -16.11
C LEU A 185 1.97 1.46 -16.95
N GLY A 186 2.29 1.69 -18.22
CA GLY A 186 2.79 0.67 -19.14
C GLY A 186 1.95 0.60 -20.41
N ALA A 187 2.19 -0.45 -21.21
CA ALA A 187 1.56 -0.63 -22.51
C ALA A 187 0.13 -1.15 -22.43
N LEU A 188 -0.24 -1.85 -21.35
CA LEU A 188 -1.55 -2.49 -21.23
C LEU A 188 -2.55 -1.58 -20.50
N SER A 189 -3.78 -1.56 -20.98
CA SER A 189 -4.95 -1.03 -20.29
C SER A 189 -5.48 -2.01 -19.22
N PRO A 190 -6.30 -1.55 -18.26
CA PRO A 190 -6.96 -2.44 -17.30
C PRO A 190 -7.69 -3.62 -17.93
N ALA A 191 -8.41 -3.41 -19.04
CA ALA A 191 -9.14 -4.47 -19.74
C ALA A 191 -8.19 -5.53 -20.35
N GLU A 192 -7.09 -5.10 -20.97
CA GLU A 192 -6.09 -6.03 -21.51
C GLU A 192 -5.35 -6.80 -20.42
N ILE A 193 -5.17 -6.19 -19.25
CA ILE A 193 -4.60 -6.87 -18.07
C ILE A 193 -5.55 -7.98 -17.60
N VAL A 194 -6.84 -7.66 -17.46
CA VAL A 194 -7.86 -8.64 -17.04
C VAL A 194 -7.93 -9.80 -18.02
N ALA A 195 -7.98 -9.53 -19.33
CA ALA A 195 -8.00 -10.55 -20.38
C ALA A 195 -6.77 -11.47 -20.40
N LYS A 196 -5.65 -11.06 -19.77
CA LYS A 196 -4.41 -11.84 -19.66
C LYS A 196 -4.28 -12.58 -18.33
N LEU A 197 -5.27 -12.50 -17.44
CA LEU A 197 -5.24 -13.23 -16.17
C LEU A 197 -5.36 -14.74 -16.40
N PRO A 198 -4.58 -15.57 -15.70
CA PRO A 198 -4.68 -17.02 -15.82
C PRO A 198 -5.94 -17.53 -15.11
N ALA A 199 -6.58 -18.56 -15.67
CA ALA A 199 -7.79 -19.17 -15.12
C ALA A 199 -8.88 -18.13 -14.79
N LEU A 200 -9.13 -17.23 -15.74
CA LEU A 200 -10.20 -16.23 -15.65
C LEU A 200 -11.56 -16.94 -15.77
N GLN A 201 -12.46 -16.64 -14.85
CA GLN A 201 -13.86 -17.06 -14.85
C GLN A 201 -14.66 -16.09 -15.73
N SER A 202 -15.73 -16.56 -16.34
CA SER A 202 -16.49 -15.79 -17.33
C SER A 202 -17.11 -14.51 -16.75
N ASP A 203 -17.45 -14.50 -15.46
CA ASP A 203 -17.99 -13.33 -14.76
C ASP A 203 -16.91 -12.31 -14.35
N GLU A 204 -15.63 -12.66 -14.44
CA GLU A 204 -14.51 -11.75 -14.17
C GLU A 204 -14.13 -10.88 -15.38
N GLU A 205 -14.47 -11.31 -16.59
CA GLU A 205 -14.25 -10.53 -17.82
C GLU A 205 -15.13 -9.28 -17.87
N ALA A 206 -16.33 -9.37 -17.30
CA ALA A 206 -17.28 -8.29 -17.27
C ALA A 206 -16.88 -7.25 -16.21
N ASN A 207 -16.56 -6.04 -16.66
CA ASN A 207 -16.39 -4.90 -15.76
C ASN A 207 -17.72 -4.54 -15.09
N PRO A 208 -17.83 -4.57 -13.75
CA PRO A 208 -19.04 -4.20 -13.06
C PRO A 208 -19.45 -2.75 -13.37
N PRO A 209 -20.76 -2.45 -13.37
CA PRO A 209 -21.21 -1.07 -13.49
C PRO A 209 -20.62 -0.24 -12.36
N MET A 210 -20.09 0.93 -12.72
CA MET A 210 -19.44 1.81 -11.77
C MET A 210 -20.46 2.34 -10.75
N PRO A 211 -20.22 2.15 -9.43
CA PRO A 211 -21.12 2.68 -8.41
C PRO A 211 -21.23 4.21 -8.46
N ALA A 212 -22.39 4.75 -8.09
CA ALA A 212 -22.67 6.18 -8.17
C ALA A 212 -21.72 7.03 -7.29
N ASP A 213 -21.33 6.54 -6.12
CA ASP A 213 -20.37 7.20 -5.24
C ASP A 213 -18.96 7.26 -5.84
N VAL A 214 -18.53 6.19 -6.53
CA VAL A 214 -17.27 6.15 -7.26
C VAL A 214 -17.30 7.10 -8.47
N SER A 215 -18.41 7.13 -9.22
CA SER A 215 -18.57 8.07 -10.35
C SER A 215 -18.48 9.52 -9.89
N ALA A 216 -19.25 9.91 -8.87
CA ALA A 216 -19.23 11.27 -8.32
C ALA A 216 -17.84 11.64 -7.78
N TRP A 217 -17.13 10.69 -7.16
CA TRP A 217 -15.76 10.89 -6.71
C TRP A 217 -14.78 11.11 -7.87
N ILE A 218 -14.92 10.38 -8.98
CA ILE A 218 -14.11 10.59 -10.19
C ILE A 218 -14.39 11.99 -10.78
N GLU A 219 -15.64 12.38 -10.90
CA GLU A 219 -16.04 13.71 -11.39
C GLU A 219 -15.43 14.82 -10.55
N SER A 220 -15.43 14.67 -9.22
CA SER A 220 -14.77 15.60 -8.30
C SER A 220 -13.26 15.70 -8.56
N ASN A 221 -12.58 14.58 -8.79
CA ASN A 221 -11.14 14.57 -9.10
C ASN A 221 -10.85 15.19 -10.49
N ASP A 222 -11.73 14.99 -11.46
CA ASP A 222 -11.60 15.56 -12.80
C ASP A 222 -11.83 17.07 -12.80
N ALA A 223 -12.81 17.56 -12.04
CA ALA A 223 -13.01 18.99 -11.80
C ALA A 223 -11.77 19.63 -11.16
N SER A 224 -11.23 19.02 -10.10
CA SER A 224 -9.97 19.45 -9.46
C SER A 224 -8.81 19.48 -10.46
N SER A 225 -8.68 18.44 -11.29
CA SER A 225 -7.63 18.36 -12.31
C SER A 225 -7.75 19.46 -13.38
N LYS A 226 -8.96 19.89 -13.74
CA LYS A 226 -9.18 21.01 -14.67
C LYS A 226 -8.74 22.34 -14.06
N ILE A 227 -9.05 22.57 -12.78
CA ILE A 227 -8.63 23.76 -12.03
C ILE A 227 -7.09 23.85 -12.01
N LEU A 228 -6.42 22.76 -11.59
CA LEU A 228 -4.96 22.72 -11.51
C LEU A 228 -4.26 22.94 -12.86
N ARG A 229 -4.83 22.41 -13.96
CA ARG A 229 -4.27 22.67 -15.30
C ARG A 229 -4.40 24.13 -15.73
N ALA A 230 -5.47 24.82 -15.32
CA ALA A 230 -5.66 26.23 -15.61
C ALA A 230 -4.69 27.13 -14.82
N GLU A 231 -4.21 26.69 -13.66
CA GLU A 231 -3.19 27.42 -12.87
C GLU A 231 -1.82 27.46 -13.57
N VAL A 232 -1.44 26.39 -14.26
CA VAL A 232 -0.11 26.26 -14.92
C VAL A 232 0.00 27.11 -16.19
N VAL A 233 -1.12 27.57 -16.74
CA VAL A 233 -1.16 28.39 -17.97
C VAL A 233 -1.03 29.89 -17.67
N LYS A 234 -0.97 30.28 -16.39
CA LYS A 234 -0.71 31.66 -15.93
C LYS A 234 0.75 31.86 -15.54
#